data_AF-A0AAW0WVG2-F1
#
_entry.id   AF-A0AAW0WVG2-F1
#
_cell.length_a   1.000
_cell.length_b   1.000
_cell.length_c   1.000
_cell.angle_alpha   90.00
_cell.angle_beta   90.00
_cell.angle_gamma   90.00
#
_symmetry.space_group_name_H-M   'P 1'
#
loop_
_entity.id
_entity.type
_entity.pdbx_description
1 polymer ?
#
loop_
_entity_poly.entity_id
_entity_poly.type
_entity_poly.pdbx_seq_one_letter_code
_entity_poly.pdbx_strand_id
1 'polypeptide(L)'
;MQPSDSDEDVDTPDAVGSSHIPPTIYVIKFHPGTAREAVEWFIERIEAKNKYGGAELLVRCEPQKQGQGVTAHVSATKIKLLEIAEATEIQKRSASGLVQEFSVRDLDQFLYSGQTLDTVLTPAEREYCVRHELDAIRAKQEEGHVPGYPGIKLFPGQSLVDVYLAEELILQMFPLHDRQVLDSLATQWYRAIFQTAPFRIFLPDITLSSLIFSKDKQERPENNVRPPAPFTEEIRSYFGESVAMYFSFLGFYTMALVVPAGLGLAQMVLSVDTLTEYALFAAFNLVWVTILLE
;
A
#
# COMPACT_ATOMS: atom_id res chain seq x y z
N MET A 1 9.72 16.02 59.33
CA MET A 1 8.78 14.98 58.88
C MET A 1 8.25 15.37 57.50
N GLN A 2 8.38 14.47 56.52
CA GLN A 2 7.43 14.40 55.39
C GLN A 2 6.08 13.85 55.92
N PRO A 3 4.99 13.91 55.13
CA PRO A 3 4.76 12.87 54.12
C PRO A 3 4.81 13.37 52.67
N SER A 4 4.98 12.41 51.76
CA SER A 4 4.93 12.50 50.30
C SER A 4 3.55 12.07 49.75
N ASP A 5 3.41 12.15 48.41
CA ASP A 5 2.35 11.54 47.59
C ASP A 5 0.94 12.19 47.77
N SER A 6 0.04 12.26 46.79
CA SER A 6 0.02 11.82 45.38
C SER A 6 -0.89 12.81 44.59
N ASP A 7 -0.96 12.93 43.26
CA ASP A 7 -0.33 12.25 42.10
C ASP A 7 0.00 13.31 41.00
N GLU A 8 0.69 12.91 39.92
CA GLU A 8 0.63 13.56 38.59
C GLU A 8 0.22 12.48 37.56
N ASP A 9 -0.74 12.77 36.68
CA ASP A 9 -1.25 11.81 35.68
C ASP A 9 -0.19 11.52 34.60
N VAL A 10 0.68 10.54 34.87
CA VAL A 10 1.60 9.97 33.88
C VAL A 10 0.84 8.98 33.00
N ASP A 11 0.52 9.41 31.78
CA ASP A 11 0.01 8.55 30.71
C ASP A 11 0.92 7.31 30.55
N THR A 12 0.45 6.18 31.05
CA THR A 12 1.17 4.90 31.06
C THR A 12 0.43 3.94 30.11
N PRO A 13 0.87 3.81 28.84
CA PRO A 13 0.08 3.15 27.80
C PRO A 13 0.30 1.62 27.77
N ASP A 14 0.18 0.94 28.92
CA ASP A 14 0.30 -0.53 29.02
C ASP A 14 -0.69 -1.14 30.03
N ALA A 15 -1.98 -0.82 29.82
CA ALA A 15 -3.09 -1.51 30.49
C ALA A 15 -3.57 -2.71 29.65
N VAL A 16 -3.10 -3.91 30.03
CA VAL A 16 -3.57 -5.20 29.49
C VAL A 16 -5.09 -5.30 29.58
N GLY A 17 -5.76 -5.59 28.47
CA GLY A 17 -7.16 -6.04 28.46
C GLY A 17 -8.20 -5.07 27.90
N SER A 18 -7.81 -3.91 27.35
CA SER A 18 -8.73 -3.24 26.41
C SER A 18 -8.91 -4.14 25.19
N SER A 19 -10.16 -4.39 24.80
CA SER A 19 -10.50 -5.14 23.58
C SER A 19 -10.21 -4.26 22.37
N HIS A 20 -8.92 -4.10 22.05
CA HIS A 20 -8.45 -3.23 20.98
C HIS A 20 -8.96 -3.73 19.63
N ILE A 21 -10.07 -3.12 19.21
CA ILE A 21 -10.72 -3.35 17.94
C ILE A 21 -9.68 -3.14 16.82
N PRO A 22 -9.50 -4.10 15.89
CA PRO A 22 -8.60 -3.88 14.77
C PRO A 22 -9.08 -2.70 13.92
N PRO A 23 -8.17 -1.84 13.43
CA PRO A 23 -8.54 -0.72 12.58
C PRO A 23 -9.19 -1.22 11.28
N THR A 24 -10.04 -0.37 10.71
CA THR A 24 -10.74 -0.62 9.46
C THR A 24 -9.75 -0.50 8.29
N ILE A 25 -9.55 -1.58 7.55
CA ILE A 25 -8.59 -1.66 6.43
C ILE A 25 -9.28 -1.35 5.12
N TYR A 26 -10.53 -1.81 4.97
CA TYR A 26 -11.23 -1.81 3.68
C TYR A 26 -12.69 -1.40 3.87
N VAL A 27 -13.28 -0.72 2.88
CA VAL A 27 -14.63 -0.15 2.95
C VAL A 27 -15.45 -0.58 1.75
N ILE A 28 -16.66 -1.08 2.01
CA ILE A 28 -17.64 -1.51 1.02
C ILE A 28 -18.86 -0.60 1.14
N LYS A 29 -19.26 0.07 0.06
CA LYS A 29 -20.49 0.86 -0.01
C LYS A 29 -21.53 0.13 -0.84
N PHE A 30 -22.67 -0.20 -0.23
CA PHE A 30 -23.82 -0.78 -0.92
C PHE A 30 -24.69 0.30 -1.56
N HIS A 31 -25.38 -0.04 -2.64
CA HIS A 31 -26.35 0.86 -3.27
C HIS A 31 -27.54 1.15 -2.31
N PRO A 32 -28.06 2.39 -2.23
CA PRO A 32 -29.18 2.72 -1.32
C PRO A 32 -30.48 1.97 -1.60
N GLY A 33 -30.64 1.42 -2.81
CA GLY A 33 -31.77 0.57 -3.19
C GLY A 33 -31.57 -0.94 -2.93
N THR A 34 -30.42 -1.37 -2.38
CA THR A 34 -30.15 -2.80 -2.17
C THR A 34 -31.04 -3.39 -1.07
N ALA A 35 -31.68 -4.53 -1.35
CA ALA A 35 -32.45 -5.28 -0.36
C ALA A 35 -31.61 -5.60 0.89
N ARG A 36 -32.15 -5.33 2.08
CA ARG A 36 -31.45 -5.54 3.36
C ARG A 36 -30.99 -6.99 3.55
N GLU A 37 -31.81 -7.95 3.12
CA GLU A 37 -31.52 -9.39 3.15
C GLU A 37 -30.23 -9.75 2.39
N ALA A 38 -30.00 -9.14 1.22
CA ALA A 38 -28.79 -9.34 0.43
C ALA A 38 -27.54 -8.82 1.18
N VAL A 39 -27.65 -7.63 1.78
CA VAL A 39 -26.56 -7.00 2.54
C VAL A 39 -26.22 -7.82 3.78
N GLU A 40 -27.22 -8.25 4.55
CA GLU A 40 -27.03 -9.07 5.75
C GLU A 40 -26.40 -10.43 5.42
N TRP A 41 -26.88 -11.13 4.39
CA TRP A 41 -26.30 -12.40 3.93
C TRP A 41 -24.87 -12.25 3.41
N PHE A 42 -24.56 -11.16 2.70
CA PHE A 42 -23.20 -10.88 2.23
C PHE A 42 -22.24 -10.58 3.41
N ILE A 43 -22.72 -9.89 4.45
CA ILE A 43 -21.95 -9.67 5.68
C ILE A 43 -21.73 -10.98 6.45
N GLU A 44 -22.78 -11.79 6.63
CA GLU A 44 -22.69 -13.12 7.24
C GLU A 44 -21.65 -13.99 6.51
N ARG A 45 -21.57 -13.87 5.18
CA ARG A 45 -20.58 -14.56 4.35
C ARG A 45 -19.13 -14.09 4.54
N ILE A 46 -18.92 -12.81 4.85
CA ILE A 46 -17.60 -12.28 5.19
C ILE A 46 -17.18 -12.72 6.60
N GLU A 47 -18.11 -12.74 7.56
CA GLU A 47 -17.85 -13.12 8.95
C GLU A 47 -17.78 -14.64 9.19
N ALA A 48 -18.41 -15.43 8.32
CA ALA A 48 -18.38 -16.89 8.40
C ALA A 48 -16.94 -17.44 8.30
N LYS A 49 -16.67 -18.49 9.07
CA LYS A 49 -15.34 -19.13 9.14
C LYS A 49 -14.93 -19.75 7.81
N ASN A 50 -13.62 -19.83 7.56
CA ASN A 50 -13.07 -20.40 6.33
C ASN A 50 -13.53 -21.85 6.06
N LYS A 51 -13.72 -22.65 7.13
CA LYS A 51 -14.30 -24.01 7.05
C LYS A 51 -15.67 -24.10 6.36
N TYR A 52 -16.43 -23.01 6.35
CA TYR A 52 -17.74 -22.90 5.71
C TYR A 52 -17.71 -22.08 4.42
N GLY A 53 -16.52 -21.78 3.85
CA GLY A 53 -16.38 -20.97 2.65
C GLY A 53 -16.75 -19.49 2.86
N GLY A 54 -16.49 -18.96 4.05
CA GLY A 54 -16.49 -17.52 4.34
C GLY A 54 -15.08 -17.00 4.60
N ALA A 55 -14.92 -15.69 4.76
CA ALA A 55 -13.60 -15.05 4.83
C ALA A 55 -13.01 -14.96 6.27
N GLU A 56 -13.78 -15.23 7.32
CA GLU A 56 -13.38 -15.06 8.73
C GLU A 56 -12.82 -13.65 9.04
N LEU A 57 -13.36 -12.63 8.34
CA LEU A 57 -13.04 -11.22 8.55
C LEU A 57 -14.07 -10.57 9.50
N LEU A 58 -13.72 -9.44 10.10
CA LEU A 58 -14.57 -8.72 11.04
C LEU A 58 -15.25 -7.55 10.31
N VAL A 59 -16.59 -7.51 10.33
CA VAL A 59 -17.35 -6.46 9.63
C VAL A 59 -18.05 -5.53 10.61
N ARG A 60 -18.17 -4.25 10.23
CA ARG A 60 -18.84 -3.21 11.01
C ARG A 60 -19.65 -2.32 10.09
N CYS A 61 -20.97 -2.33 10.25
CA CYS A 61 -21.82 -1.40 9.51
C CYS A 61 -21.87 -0.03 10.20
N GLU A 62 -21.76 1.04 9.40
CA GLU A 62 -22.14 2.37 9.86
C GLU A 62 -23.66 2.46 10.09
N PRO A 63 -24.12 3.27 11.06
CA PRO A 63 -25.54 3.57 11.20
C PRO A 63 -26.04 4.28 9.93
N GLN A 64 -27.07 3.70 9.30
CA GLN A 64 -27.60 4.18 8.02
C GLN A 64 -28.15 5.62 8.15
N LYS A 65 -27.53 6.54 7.42
CA LYS A 65 -28.02 7.93 7.28
C LYS A 65 -29.13 7.97 6.23
N GLN A 66 -30.14 8.82 6.43
CA GLN A 66 -31.25 8.95 5.48
C GLN A 66 -30.74 9.31 4.08
N GLY A 67 -31.13 8.52 3.07
CA GLY A 67 -30.69 8.69 1.68
C GLY A 67 -29.32 8.09 1.33
N GLN A 68 -28.56 7.56 2.29
CA GLN A 68 -27.29 6.89 2.05
C GLN A 68 -27.46 5.36 2.14
N GLY A 69 -26.78 4.63 1.25
CA GLY A 69 -26.69 3.17 1.34
C GLY A 69 -25.88 2.71 2.54
N VAL A 70 -25.93 1.41 2.84
CA VAL A 70 -25.14 0.83 3.93
C VAL A 70 -23.66 0.92 3.61
N THR A 71 -22.86 1.43 4.55
CA THR A 71 -21.38 1.37 4.48
C THR A 71 -20.92 0.28 5.45
N ALA A 72 -20.24 -0.75 4.94
CA ALA A 72 -19.59 -1.78 5.74
C ALA A 72 -18.08 -1.54 5.77
N HIS A 73 -17.53 -1.44 6.97
CA HIS A 73 -16.09 -1.42 7.23
C HIS A 73 -15.62 -2.84 7.51
N VAL A 74 -14.57 -3.27 6.81
CA VAL A 74 -13.94 -4.58 6.96
C VAL A 74 -12.61 -4.39 7.69
N SER A 75 -12.39 -5.23 8.70
CA SER A 75 -11.18 -5.32 9.49
C SER A 75 -10.80 -6.79 9.66
N ALA A 76 -9.58 -7.07 10.13
CA ALA A 76 -9.08 -8.42 10.31
C ALA A 76 -8.29 -8.53 11.61
N THR A 77 -8.25 -9.73 12.20
CA THR A 77 -7.33 -9.98 13.32
C THR A 77 -5.90 -10.08 12.81
N LYS A 78 -4.91 -9.75 13.67
CA LYS A 78 -3.49 -9.83 13.31
C LYS A 78 -3.11 -11.25 12.85
N ILE A 79 -3.60 -12.28 13.54
CA ILE A 79 -3.34 -13.69 13.22
C ILE A 79 -3.90 -14.03 11.84
N LYS A 80 -5.16 -13.70 11.56
CA LYS A 80 -5.80 -13.96 10.26
C LYS A 80 -5.05 -13.27 9.12
N LEU A 81 -4.56 -12.04 9.30
CA LEU A 81 -3.73 -11.36 8.29
C LEU A 81 -2.41 -12.09 7.99
N LEU A 82 -1.78 -12.70 9.00
CA LEU A 82 -0.55 -13.49 8.84
C LEU A 82 -0.84 -14.84 8.17
N GLU A 83 -1.96 -15.50 8.50
CA GLU A 83 -2.44 -16.71 7.80
C GLU A 83 -2.71 -16.45 6.32
N ILE A 84 -3.34 -15.32 5.98
CA ILE A 84 -3.57 -14.92 4.58
C ILE A 84 -2.24 -14.59 3.89
N ALA A 85 -1.31 -13.93 4.59
CA ALA A 85 0.01 -13.60 4.02
C ALA A 85 0.86 -14.85 3.70
N GLU A 86 0.72 -15.93 4.50
CA GLU A 86 1.31 -17.25 4.18
C GLU A 86 0.56 -17.91 3.02
N ALA A 87 -0.78 -17.92 3.02
CA ALA A 87 -1.59 -18.50 1.94
C ALA A 87 -1.47 -17.77 0.59
N THR A 88 -1.05 -16.51 0.59
CA THR A 88 -0.76 -15.70 -0.61
C THR A 88 0.73 -15.62 -0.94
N GLU A 89 1.58 -16.37 -0.23
CA GLU A 89 3.01 -16.55 -0.50
C GLU A 89 3.80 -15.22 -0.62
N ILE A 90 3.43 -14.20 0.17
CA ILE A 90 4.03 -12.86 0.10
C ILE A 90 5.54 -12.96 0.37
N GLN A 91 6.36 -12.44 -0.55
CA GLN A 91 7.81 -12.51 -0.43
C GLN A 91 8.39 -11.39 0.43
N LYS A 92 9.25 -11.74 1.40
CA LYS A 92 9.87 -10.81 2.33
C LYS A 92 11.36 -11.05 2.52
N ARG A 93 12.07 -10.01 2.97
CA ARG A 93 13.50 -10.12 3.32
C ARG A 93 13.65 -10.72 4.72
N SER A 94 14.24 -11.90 4.80
CA SER A 94 14.63 -12.58 6.04
C SER A 94 15.82 -11.87 6.72
N ALA A 95 16.13 -12.26 7.97
CA ALA A 95 17.30 -11.84 8.74
C ALA A 95 18.63 -11.93 7.98
N SER A 96 18.74 -12.91 7.09
CA SER A 96 19.90 -13.12 6.20
C SER A 96 20.01 -12.11 5.04
N GLY A 97 19.01 -11.24 4.84
CA GLY A 97 18.90 -10.33 3.71
C GLY A 97 18.34 -10.95 2.43
N LEU A 98 18.18 -12.29 2.39
CA LEU A 98 17.58 -13.03 1.29
C LEU A 98 16.07 -12.76 1.21
N VAL A 99 15.53 -12.76 -0.02
CA VAL A 99 14.09 -12.73 -0.27
C VAL A 99 13.55 -14.16 -0.19
N GLN A 100 12.52 -14.38 0.60
CA GLN A 100 11.91 -15.69 0.87
C GLN A 100 10.39 -15.51 1.04
N GLU A 101 9.61 -16.55 0.72
CA GLU A 101 8.19 -16.64 1.05
C GLU A 101 7.94 -16.48 2.56
N PHE A 102 6.88 -15.75 2.90
CA PHE A 102 6.48 -15.53 4.29
C PHE A 102 5.82 -16.77 4.91
N SER A 103 6.42 -17.26 6.00
CA SER A 103 5.96 -18.43 6.78
C SER A 103 5.65 -17.98 8.20
N VAL A 104 4.44 -18.29 8.72
CA VAL A 104 4.09 -17.95 10.12
C VAL A 104 4.94 -18.74 11.12
N ARG A 105 5.51 -19.88 10.72
CA ARG A 105 6.42 -20.68 11.57
C ARG A 105 7.78 -20.02 11.75
N ASP A 106 8.23 -19.29 10.75
CA ASP A 106 9.53 -18.63 10.70
C ASP A 106 9.45 -17.13 11.01
N LEU A 107 8.36 -16.68 11.65
CA LEU A 107 8.04 -15.28 11.89
C LEU A 107 9.18 -14.50 12.58
N ASP A 108 9.90 -15.15 13.50
CA ASP A 108 11.06 -14.59 14.20
C ASP A 108 12.19 -14.16 13.23
N GLN A 109 12.35 -14.86 12.11
CA GLN A 109 13.34 -14.52 11.08
C GLN A 109 12.99 -13.21 10.35
N PHE A 110 11.71 -12.82 10.34
CA PHE A 110 11.23 -11.58 9.71
C PHE A 110 11.15 -10.41 10.72
N LEU A 111 10.93 -10.70 12.01
CA LEU A 111 10.86 -9.71 13.10
C LEU A 111 12.23 -9.07 13.47
N TYR A 112 13.35 -9.66 13.02
CA TYR A 112 14.73 -9.31 13.41
C TYR A 112 15.16 -7.83 13.30
N SER A 113 14.39 -6.99 12.60
CA SER A 113 14.79 -5.62 12.23
C SER A 113 14.10 -4.51 13.03
N GLY A 114 13.72 -4.81 14.27
CA GLY A 114 12.99 -3.87 15.14
C GLY A 114 11.52 -3.68 14.75
N GLN A 115 11.00 -4.54 13.86
CA GLN A 115 9.59 -4.54 13.49
C GLN A 115 8.77 -5.27 14.55
N THR A 116 7.70 -4.65 15.01
CA THR A 116 6.63 -5.30 15.78
C THR A 116 5.68 -6.03 14.84
N LEU A 117 4.91 -6.99 15.34
CA LEU A 117 3.85 -7.72 14.61
C LEU A 117 2.93 -6.80 13.77
N ASP A 118 2.60 -5.62 14.26
CA ASP A 118 1.77 -4.62 13.57
C ASP A 118 2.45 -3.94 12.37
N THR A 119 3.78 -3.95 12.34
CA THR A 119 4.62 -3.33 11.30
C THR A 119 5.25 -4.34 10.34
N VAL A 120 5.19 -5.65 10.65
CA VAL A 120 5.65 -6.72 9.76
C VAL A 120 4.91 -6.67 8.42
N LEU A 121 3.58 -6.49 8.46
CA LEU A 121 2.77 -6.32 7.27
C LEU A 121 2.66 -4.83 6.91
N THR A 122 3.06 -4.47 5.69
CA THR A 122 2.90 -3.10 5.17
C THR A 122 1.42 -2.77 4.97
N PRO A 123 1.03 -1.47 4.93
CA PRO A 123 -0.36 -1.10 4.64
C PRO A 123 -0.89 -1.69 3.33
N ALA A 124 -0.08 -1.69 2.26
CA ALA A 124 -0.45 -2.26 0.97
C ALA A 124 -0.66 -3.79 1.03
N GLU A 125 0.21 -4.53 1.74
CA GLU A 125 0.06 -5.97 1.96
C GLU A 125 -1.22 -6.29 2.75
N ARG A 126 -1.55 -5.47 3.76
CA ARG A 126 -2.77 -5.64 4.57
C ARG A 126 -4.05 -5.43 3.74
N GLU A 127 -4.07 -4.40 2.88
CA GLU A 127 -5.13 -4.23 1.90
C GLU A 127 -5.22 -5.45 0.98
N TYR A 128 -4.09 -5.88 0.40
CA TYR A 128 -4.04 -7.00 -0.54
C TYR A 128 -4.58 -8.30 0.08
N CYS A 129 -4.18 -8.63 1.31
CA CYS A 129 -4.72 -9.79 2.04
C CYS A 129 -6.24 -9.70 2.24
N VAL A 130 -6.76 -8.56 2.67
CA VAL A 130 -8.21 -8.37 2.87
C VAL A 130 -8.97 -8.44 1.54
N ARG A 131 -8.44 -7.82 0.48
CA ARG A 131 -9.02 -7.87 -0.86
C ARG A 131 -9.04 -9.29 -1.40
N HIS A 132 -7.95 -10.04 -1.24
CA HIS A 132 -7.83 -11.43 -1.68
C HIS A 132 -8.88 -12.32 -1.03
N GLU A 133 -9.06 -12.24 0.28
CA GLU A 133 -10.09 -13.04 0.99
C GLU A 133 -11.52 -12.66 0.58
N LEU A 134 -11.81 -11.37 0.40
CA LEU A 134 -13.13 -10.91 -0.10
C LEU A 134 -13.38 -11.48 -1.51
N ASP A 135 -12.39 -11.39 -2.40
CA ASP A 135 -12.44 -11.94 -3.76
C ASP A 135 -12.34 -13.47 -3.80
N ALA A 136 -12.07 -14.13 -2.67
CA ALA A 136 -12.07 -15.59 -2.53
C ALA A 136 -13.44 -16.16 -2.08
N ILE A 137 -14.41 -15.32 -1.69
CA ILE A 137 -15.75 -15.79 -1.28
C ILE A 137 -16.51 -16.35 -2.50
N ARG A 138 -17.01 -17.58 -2.41
CA ARG A 138 -17.70 -18.30 -3.50
C ARG A 138 -19.12 -18.72 -3.12
N ALA A 139 -20.03 -18.69 -4.10
CA ALA A 139 -21.37 -19.25 -3.96
C ALA A 139 -21.33 -20.79 -3.79
N LYS A 140 -22.15 -21.34 -2.88
CA LYS A 140 -22.27 -22.79 -2.69
C LYS A 140 -23.32 -23.41 -3.62
N GLN A 141 -23.29 -24.73 -3.74
CA GLN A 141 -24.29 -25.51 -4.51
C GLN A 141 -25.72 -25.42 -3.94
N GLU A 142 -25.87 -25.07 -2.67
CA GLU A 142 -27.17 -24.91 -1.99
C GLU A 142 -27.82 -23.55 -2.32
N GLU A 143 -27.10 -22.61 -2.93
CA GLU A 143 -27.49 -21.21 -3.08
C GLU A 143 -27.77 -20.90 -4.55
N GLY A 144 -29.05 -21.03 -4.96
CA GLY A 144 -29.45 -20.79 -6.36
C GLY A 144 -29.70 -19.33 -6.74
N HIS A 145 -29.85 -18.42 -5.78
CA HIS A 145 -30.13 -16.99 -6.02
C HIS A 145 -29.66 -16.11 -4.86
N VAL A 146 -29.51 -14.81 -5.12
CA VAL A 146 -29.21 -13.80 -4.10
C VAL A 146 -30.48 -13.51 -3.26
N PRO A 147 -30.42 -13.48 -1.91
CA PRO A 147 -31.56 -13.09 -1.07
C PRO A 147 -32.13 -11.72 -1.45
N GLY A 148 -33.45 -11.56 -1.40
CA GLY A 148 -34.15 -10.38 -1.92
C GLY A 148 -34.22 -10.24 -3.46
N TYR A 149 -33.42 -10.98 -4.23
CA TYR A 149 -33.34 -10.87 -5.70
C TYR A 149 -33.46 -12.22 -6.41
N PRO A 150 -34.67 -12.79 -6.57
CA PRO A 150 -34.88 -14.08 -7.25
C PRO A 150 -34.56 -14.06 -8.76
N GLY A 151 -34.33 -12.88 -9.35
CA GLY A 151 -33.86 -12.74 -10.73
C GLY A 151 -32.35 -13.03 -10.89
N ILE A 152 -31.55 -12.77 -9.86
CA ILE A 152 -30.10 -12.94 -9.88
C ILE A 152 -29.78 -14.38 -9.48
N LYS A 153 -29.47 -15.22 -10.47
CA LYS A 153 -29.11 -16.63 -10.25
C LYS A 153 -27.64 -16.75 -9.93
N LEU A 154 -27.33 -17.50 -8.88
CA LEU A 154 -25.96 -17.84 -8.49
C LEU A 154 -25.60 -19.23 -9.03
N PHE A 155 -24.37 -19.37 -9.51
CA PHE A 155 -23.81 -20.65 -9.90
C PHE A 155 -22.72 -21.08 -8.89
N PRO A 156 -22.61 -22.37 -8.55
CA PRO A 156 -21.63 -22.84 -7.59
C PRO A 156 -20.20 -22.55 -8.05
N GLY A 157 -19.38 -21.97 -7.17
CA GLY A 157 -18.01 -21.54 -7.51
C GLY A 157 -17.91 -20.18 -8.20
N GLN A 158 -19.01 -19.42 -8.33
CA GLN A 158 -18.95 -18.03 -8.76
C GLN A 158 -18.53 -17.11 -7.60
N SER A 159 -17.75 -16.07 -7.88
CA SER A 159 -17.36 -15.04 -6.89
C SER A 159 -18.57 -14.21 -6.48
N LEU A 160 -18.81 -14.07 -5.17
CA LEU A 160 -19.93 -13.23 -4.69
C LEU A 160 -19.66 -11.74 -4.91
N VAL A 161 -18.40 -11.31 -4.76
CA VAL A 161 -18.00 -9.91 -5.02
C VAL A 161 -18.30 -9.52 -6.47
N ASP A 162 -17.92 -10.38 -7.43
CA ASP A 162 -18.11 -10.09 -8.85
C ASP A 162 -19.59 -10.00 -9.24
N VAL A 163 -20.44 -10.88 -8.68
CA VAL A 163 -21.90 -10.80 -8.89
C VAL A 163 -22.46 -9.51 -8.30
N TYR A 164 -22.08 -9.15 -7.08
CA TYR A 164 -22.59 -7.94 -6.42
C TYR A 164 -22.13 -6.64 -7.09
N LEU A 165 -20.97 -6.64 -7.75
CA LEU A 165 -20.49 -5.53 -8.56
C LEU A 165 -21.17 -5.50 -9.94
N ALA A 166 -21.35 -6.66 -10.60
CA ALA A 166 -22.00 -6.74 -11.91
C ALA A 166 -23.50 -6.37 -11.88
N GLU A 167 -24.18 -6.69 -10.78
CA GLU A 167 -25.60 -6.38 -10.55
C GLU A 167 -25.81 -5.04 -9.81
N GLU A 168 -24.77 -4.20 -9.71
CA GLU A 168 -24.76 -2.87 -9.09
C GLU A 168 -25.25 -2.81 -7.61
N LEU A 169 -25.27 -3.96 -6.91
CA LEU A 169 -25.65 -4.05 -5.49
C LEU A 169 -24.61 -3.37 -4.57
N ILE A 170 -23.34 -3.41 -4.99
CA ILE A 170 -22.20 -2.68 -4.41
C ILE A 170 -21.85 -1.52 -5.33
N LEU A 171 -21.83 -0.30 -4.78
CA LEU A 171 -21.44 0.93 -5.49
C LEU A 171 -19.93 1.02 -5.70
N GLN A 172 -19.14 0.68 -4.67
CA GLN A 172 -17.69 0.78 -4.69
C GLN A 172 -17.06 0.04 -3.51
N MET A 173 -15.84 -0.42 -3.73
CA MET A 173 -14.97 -1.13 -2.79
C MET A 173 -13.60 -0.45 -2.82
N PHE A 174 -13.08 0.00 -1.67
CA PHE A 174 -11.82 0.75 -1.61
C PHE A 174 -11.13 0.63 -0.23
N PRO A 175 -9.81 0.70 -0.17
CA PRO A 175 -9.06 0.72 1.09
C PRO A 175 -9.25 2.02 1.86
N LEU A 176 -9.04 1.98 3.19
CA LEU A 176 -8.97 3.17 4.00
C LEU A 176 -7.51 3.63 4.19
N HIS A 177 -7.19 4.79 3.65
CA HIS A 177 -5.87 5.42 3.80
C HIS A 177 -5.68 6.08 5.17
N ASP A 178 -4.58 5.76 5.85
CA ASP A 178 -4.09 6.52 7.00
C ASP A 178 -3.54 7.88 6.54
N ARG A 179 -4.19 8.95 6.99
CA ARG A 179 -3.83 10.35 6.69
C ARG A 179 -2.48 10.76 7.28
N GLN A 180 -2.13 10.30 8.48
CA GLN A 180 -0.89 10.72 9.15
C GLN A 180 0.34 10.22 8.38
N VAL A 181 0.29 8.96 7.95
CA VAL A 181 1.32 8.38 7.08
C VAL A 181 1.35 9.10 5.74
N LEU A 182 0.19 9.35 5.12
CA LEU A 182 0.08 10.04 3.82
C LEU A 182 0.71 11.45 3.84
N ASP A 183 0.43 12.25 4.86
CA ASP A 183 0.94 13.63 4.99
C ASP A 183 2.46 13.64 5.23
N SER A 184 2.97 12.67 6.00
CA SER A 184 4.41 12.49 6.20
C SER A 184 5.11 12.07 4.91
N LEU A 185 4.56 11.09 4.18
CA LEU A 185 5.07 10.60 2.90
C LEU A 185 5.05 11.70 1.83
N ALA A 186 3.97 12.48 1.74
CA ALA A 186 3.87 13.61 0.82
C ALA A 186 4.92 14.69 1.14
N THR A 187 5.14 15.00 2.41
CA THR A 187 6.17 15.96 2.83
C THR A 187 7.58 15.46 2.49
N GLN A 188 7.86 14.17 2.69
CA GLN A 188 9.12 13.55 2.29
C GLN A 188 9.29 13.53 0.77
N TRP A 189 8.25 13.20 0.01
CA TRP A 189 8.24 13.19 -1.46
C TRP A 189 8.60 14.54 -2.07
N TYR A 190 7.90 15.60 -1.69
CA TYR A 190 8.18 16.94 -2.22
C TYR A 190 9.60 17.37 -1.85
N ARG A 191 10.03 17.12 -0.60
CA ARG A 191 11.42 17.38 -0.19
C ARG A 191 12.43 16.58 -0.99
N ALA A 192 12.16 15.31 -1.30
CA ALA A 192 13.01 14.49 -2.14
C ALA A 192 13.18 15.13 -3.53
N ILE A 193 12.10 15.51 -4.21
CA ILE A 193 12.14 16.21 -5.51
C ILE A 193 13.01 17.48 -5.44
N PHE A 194 12.89 18.28 -4.37
CA PHE A 194 13.68 19.51 -4.21
C PHE A 194 15.13 19.29 -3.73
N GLN A 195 15.44 18.15 -3.10
CA GLN A 195 16.78 17.84 -2.56
C GLN A 195 17.61 16.97 -3.52
N THR A 196 16.99 16.04 -4.23
CA THR A 196 17.59 15.35 -5.38
C THR A 196 17.46 16.25 -6.60
N ALA A 197 18.30 17.28 -6.68
CA ALA A 197 18.53 17.97 -7.94
C ALA A 197 18.89 16.90 -9.01
N PRO A 198 18.29 16.94 -10.21
CA PRO A 198 18.42 15.89 -11.25
C PRO A 198 19.86 15.70 -11.80
N PHE A 199 20.82 16.48 -11.31
CA PHE A 199 22.22 16.46 -11.72
C PHE A 199 23.10 15.49 -10.92
N ARG A 200 22.63 14.90 -9.81
CA ARG A 200 23.48 14.11 -8.90
C ARG A 200 23.99 12.77 -9.47
N ILE A 201 23.44 12.30 -10.58
CA ILE A 201 23.93 11.11 -11.31
C ILE A 201 25.05 11.49 -12.31
N PHE A 202 25.07 12.73 -12.80
CA PHE A 202 26.01 13.17 -13.85
C PHE A 202 27.28 13.86 -13.31
N LEU A 203 27.27 14.30 -12.04
CA LEU A 203 28.42 14.90 -11.35
C LEU A 203 28.56 14.33 -9.93
N PRO A 204 29.52 13.43 -9.67
CA PRO A 204 29.63 12.74 -8.37
C PRO A 204 30.14 13.63 -7.22
N ASP A 205 30.87 14.72 -7.52
CA ASP A 205 31.74 15.39 -6.52
C ASP A 205 31.18 16.66 -5.83
N ILE A 206 29.97 17.14 -6.18
CA ILE A 206 29.43 18.38 -5.60
C ILE A 206 28.60 18.09 -4.34
N THR A 207 29.28 17.92 -3.21
CA THR A 207 28.67 17.66 -1.89
C THR A 207 28.23 18.96 -1.18
N LEU A 208 27.12 19.55 -1.62
CA LEU A 208 26.42 20.62 -0.86
C LEU A 208 25.70 20.12 0.42
N SER A 209 25.76 18.81 0.70
CA SER A 209 25.15 18.17 1.87
C SER A 209 25.83 18.47 3.21
N SER A 210 26.97 19.17 3.23
CA SER A 210 27.73 19.50 4.45
C SER A 210 27.34 20.84 5.10
N LEU A 211 26.59 21.71 4.41
CA LEU A 211 26.38 23.11 4.84
C LEU A 211 24.94 23.46 5.29
N ILE A 212 23.97 22.57 5.12
CA ILE A 212 22.56 22.84 5.48
C ILE A 212 22.12 22.10 6.75
N PHE A 213 22.79 21.01 7.14
CA PHE A 213 22.42 20.21 8.31
C PHE A 213 23.27 20.53 9.55
N SER A 214 23.13 21.76 10.07
CA SER A 214 23.71 22.11 11.36
C SER A 214 22.84 21.59 12.50
N LYS A 215 23.22 20.41 13.01
CA LYS A 215 23.34 20.13 14.45
C LYS A 215 22.12 20.48 15.33
N ASP A 216 21.14 19.57 15.36
CA ASP A 216 20.48 19.20 16.63
C ASP A 216 19.72 17.86 16.53
N LYS A 217 20.42 16.76 16.81
CA LYS A 217 19.80 15.61 17.50
C LYS A 217 20.84 14.79 18.24
N GLN A 218 20.73 14.84 19.57
CA GLN A 218 21.49 14.06 20.55
C GLN A 218 21.63 12.59 20.14
N GLU A 219 22.82 12.04 20.35
CA GLU A 219 23.15 10.63 20.10
C GLU A 219 22.20 9.67 20.84
N ARG A 220 21.67 8.67 20.13
CA ARG A 220 21.08 7.45 20.70
C ARG A 220 21.78 6.24 20.06
N PRO A 221 21.95 5.13 20.81
CA PRO A 221 22.87 4.06 20.44
C PRO A 221 22.45 3.32 19.15
N GLU A 222 23.46 2.76 18.47
CA GLU A 222 23.36 2.02 17.21
C GLU A 222 22.49 0.75 17.33
N ASN A 223 21.18 0.89 17.18
CA ASN A 223 20.26 -0.23 16.99
C ASN A 223 19.94 -0.42 15.50
N ASN A 224 20.94 -0.88 14.73
CA ASN A 224 20.82 -1.44 13.37
C ASN A 224 19.75 -0.78 12.46
N VAL A 225 19.70 0.56 12.46
CA VAL A 225 18.74 1.31 11.67
C VAL A 225 19.21 1.24 10.23
N ARG A 226 18.44 0.54 9.38
CA ARG A 226 18.68 0.51 7.93
C ARG A 226 18.82 1.96 7.44
N PRO A 227 19.72 2.28 6.49
CA PRO A 227 19.74 3.60 5.89
C PRO A 227 18.33 3.95 5.38
N PRO A 228 17.89 5.22 5.47
CA PRO A 228 16.53 5.60 5.12
C PRO A 228 16.22 5.07 3.73
N ALA A 229 15.11 4.33 3.63
CA ALA A 229 14.76 3.63 2.40
C ALA A 229 14.63 4.64 1.25
N PRO A 230 14.99 4.28 0.01
CA PRO A 230 14.73 5.16 -1.12
C PRO A 230 13.22 5.45 -1.16
N PHE A 231 12.84 6.69 -1.48
CA PHE A 231 11.44 7.13 -1.48
C PHE A 231 10.48 6.20 -2.24
N THR A 232 10.95 5.54 -3.30
CA THR A 232 10.21 4.51 -4.05
C THR A 232 9.80 3.29 -3.23
N GLU A 233 10.60 2.89 -2.23
CA GLU A 233 10.29 1.78 -1.32
C GLU A 233 9.23 2.19 -0.28
N GLU A 234 9.23 3.45 0.17
CA GLU A 234 8.15 3.98 1.02
C GLU A 234 6.82 4.00 0.25
N ILE A 235 6.81 4.47 -1.01
CA ILE A 235 5.65 4.33 -1.92
C ILE A 235 5.23 2.86 -2.02
N ARG A 236 6.17 1.94 -2.27
CA ARG A 236 5.89 0.51 -2.42
C ARG A 236 5.19 -0.07 -1.20
N SER A 237 5.64 0.30 0.00
CA SER A 237 5.03 -0.14 1.25
C SER A 237 3.60 0.37 1.46
N TYR A 238 3.27 1.58 0.95
CA TYR A 238 1.98 2.21 1.22
C TYR A 238 0.95 1.99 0.10
N PHE A 239 1.35 2.12 -1.16
CA PHE A 239 0.48 2.02 -2.34
C PHE A 239 0.65 0.71 -3.13
N GLY A 240 1.60 -0.14 -2.74
CA GLY A 240 1.89 -1.38 -3.44
C GLY A 240 2.82 -1.23 -4.64
N GLU A 241 3.08 -2.35 -5.30
CA GLU A 241 4.19 -2.48 -6.25
C GLU A 241 3.92 -1.83 -7.60
N SER A 242 2.68 -1.86 -8.08
CA SER A 242 2.28 -1.25 -9.35
C SER A 242 2.49 0.27 -9.36
N VAL A 243 2.11 0.94 -8.27
CA VAL A 243 2.29 2.39 -8.11
C VAL A 243 3.77 2.74 -7.92
N ALA A 244 4.51 1.96 -7.14
CA ALA A 244 5.96 2.16 -7.00
C ALA A 244 6.73 1.94 -8.31
N MET A 245 6.34 0.95 -9.11
CA MET A 245 6.91 0.69 -10.44
C MET A 245 6.69 1.89 -11.36
N TYR A 246 5.48 2.47 -11.38
CA TYR A 246 5.17 3.68 -12.14
C TYR A 246 6.08 4.85 -11.74
N PHE A 247 6.22 5.15 -10.44
CA PHE A 247 7.08 6.25 -9.98
C PHE A 247 8.57 5.99 -10.22
N SER A 248 9.02 4.74 -10.10
CA SER A 248 10.39 4.33 -10.44
C SER A 248 10.68 4.53 -11.93
N PHE A 249 9.79 4.07 -12.80
CA PHE A 249 9.89 4.26 -14.24
C PHE A 249 9.83 5.75 -14.65
N LEU A 250 8.95 6.54 -14.02
CA LEU A 250 8.87 7.98 -14.23
C LEU A 250 10.18 8.69 -13.84
N GLY A 251 10.80 8.29 -12.72
CA GLY A 251 12.11 8.77 -12.30
C GLY A 251 13.22 8.40 -13.28
N PHE A 252 13.25 7.15 -13.74
CA PHE A 252 14.19 6.69 -14.77
C PHE A 252 14.02 7.48 -16.09
N TYR A 253 12.80 7.58 -16.60
CA TYR A 253 12.48 8.23 -17.87
C TYR A 253 12.77 9.74 -17.85
N THR A 254 12.45 10.44 -16.75
CA THR A 254 12.76 11.88 -16.63
C THR A 254 14.26 12.14 -16.63
N MET A 255 15.08 11.32 -15.98
CA MET A 255 16.55 11.42 -16.05
C MET A 255 17.07 11.08 -17.45
N ALA A 256 16.53 10.03 -18.08
CA ALA A 256 16.92 9.63 -19.43
C ALA A 256 16.58 10.69 -20.50
N LEU A 257 15.59 11.55 -20.27
CA LEU A 257 15.30 12.70 -21.15
C LEU A 257 16.29 13.88 -20.99
N VAL A 258 17.05 13.97 -19.90
CA VAL A 258 17.99 15.10 -19.67
C VAL A 258 19.08 15.17 -20.73
N VAL A 259 19.59 14.02 -21.19
CA VAL A 259 20.67 13.97 -22.19
C VAL A 259 20.20 14.45 -23.59
N PRO A 260 19.13 13.92 -24.20
CA PRO A 260 18.62 14.44 -25.48
C PRO A 260 18.09 15.88 -25.35
N ALA A 261 17.51 16.27 -24.21
CA ALA A 261 17.11 17.66 -23.98
C ALA A 261 18.31 18.62 -23.93
N GLY A 262 19.39 18.24 -23.23
CA GLY A 262 20.63 19.02 -23.18
C GLY A 262 21.32 19.12 -24.54
N LEU A 263 21.35 18.04 -25.31
CA LEU A 263 21.93 18.01 -26.65
C LEU A 263 21.10 18.82 -27.66
N GLY A 264 19.77 18.74 -27.60
CA GLY A 264 18.86 19.59 -28.40
C GLY A 264 18.95 21.07 -28.02
N LEU A 265 19.11 21.40 -26.74
CA LEU A 265 19.33 22.77 -26.28
C LEU A 265 20.71 23.30 -26.74
N ALA A 266 21.76 22.48 -26.72
CA ALA A 266 23.06 22.84 -27.27
C ALA A 266 22.97 23.12 -28.79
N GLN A 267 22.26 22.30 -29.55
CA GLN A 267 22.00 22.54 -30.98
C GLN A 267 21.26 23.88 -31.20
N MET A 268 20.23 24.16 -30.39
CA MET A 268 19.48 25.42 -30.47
C MET A 268 20.36 26.65 -30.18
N VAL A 269 21.23 26.58 -29.17
CA VAL A 269 22.14 27.69 -28.80
C VAL A 269 23.22 27.91 -29.86
N LEU A 270 23.76 26.84 -30.44
CA LEU A 270 24.82 26.92 -31.44
C LEU A 270 24.32 27.29 -32.85
N SER A 271 23.00 27.33 -33.06
CA SER A 271 22.36 27.77 -34.33
C SER A 271 22.91 27.04 -35.57
N VAL A 272 23.08 25.72 -35.46
CA VAL A 272 23.74 24.92 -36.51
C VAL A 272 22.72 24.28 -37.45
N ASP A 273 22.59 24.88 -38.64
CA ASP A 273 21.58 24.55 -39.63
C ASP A 273 22.10 23.65 -40.77
N THR A 274 23.01 22.70 -40.45
CA THR A 274 23.54 21.76 -41.46
C THR A 274 22.73 20.46 -41.52
N LEU A 275 22.44 19.99 -42.74
CA LEU A 275 21.78 18.70 -42.98
C LEU A 275 22.48 17.51 -42.30
N THR A 276 23.81 17.58 -42.18
CA THR A 276 24.64 16.59 -41.49
C THR A 276 24.36 16.50 -40.00
N GLU A 277 24.06 17.61 -39.34
CA GLU A 277 23.86 17.63 -37.88
C GLU A 277 22.47 17.19 -37.46
N TYR A 278 21.44 17.49 -38.26
CA TYR A 278 20.12 16.87 -38.07
C TYR A 278 20.18 15.34 -38.25
N ALA A 279 21.02 14.83 -39.16
CA ALA A 279 21.21 13.39 -39.35
C ALA A 279 21.91 12.74 -38.13
N LEU A 280 22.93 13.41 -37.59
CA LEU A 280 23.61 12.97 -36.35
C LEU A 280 22.66 13.03 -35.14
N PHE A 281 21.83 14.06 -35.02
CA PHE A 281 20.81 14.17 -33.97
C PHE A 281 19.78 13.05 -34.06
N ALA A 282 19.28 12.74 -35.26
CA ALA A 282 18.33 11.66 -35.48
C ALA A 282 18.95 10.28 -35.15
N ALA A 283 20.19 10.03 -35.58
CA ALA A 283 20.92 8.80 -35.27
C ALA A 283 21.18 8.67 -33.76
N PHE A 284 21.59 9.76 -33.09
CA PHE A 284 21.76 9.79 -31.63
C PHE A 284 20.45 9.46 -30.91
N ASN A 285 19.33 10.09 -31.25
CA ASN A 285 18.05 9.81 -30.60
C ASN A 285 17.58 8.37 -30.83
N LEU A 286 17.80 7.80 -32.02
CA LEU A 286 17.46 6.40 -32.31
C LEU A 286 18.27 5.45 -31.42
N VAL A 287 19.60 5.65 -31.33
CA VAL A 287 20.47 4.86 -30.44
C VAL A 287 20.10 5.07 -28.97
N TRP A 288 19.79 6.30 -28.56
CA TRP A 288 19.41 6.65 -27.19
C TRP A 288 18.09 5.99 -26.77
N VAL A 289 17.08 5.96 -27.65
CA VAL A 289 15.81 5.27 -27.38
C VAL A 289 16.01 3.76 -27.29
N THR A 290 16.90 3.16 -28.09
CA THR A 290 17.25 1.74 -27.93
C THR A 290 17.90 1.48 -26.56
N ILE A 291 18.91 2.26 -26.18
CA ILE A 291 19.61 2.15 -24.88
C ILE A 291 18.68 2.41 -23.68
N LEU A 292 17.63 3.22 -23.85
CA LEU A 292 16.65 3.51 -22.81
C LEU A 292 15.67 2.35 -22.57
N LEU A 293 15.39 1.54 -23.60
CA LEU A 293 14.41 0.46 -23.57
C LEU A 293 15.02 -0.93 -23.29
N GLU A 294 16.35 -1.05 -23.32
CA GLU A 294 17.14 -2.26 -23.05
C GLU A 294 17.66 -2.30 -21.60
#